data_AF-A0A662G3N8-F1
#
_entry.id   AF-A0A662G3N8-F1
#
_cell.length_a   1.000
_cell.length_b   1.000
_cell.length_c   1.000
_cell.angle_alpha   90.00
_cell.angle_beta   90.00
_cell.angle_gamma   90.00
#
_symmetry.space_group_name_H-M   'P 1'
#
loop_
_entity.id
_entity.type
_entity.pdbx_description
1 polymer ?
#
loop_
_entity_poly.entity_id
_entity_poly.type
_entity_poly.pdbx_seq_one_letter_code
_entity_poly.pdbx_strand_id
1 'polypeptide(L)'
;IEDDVVVEVPAIIDGNGVHPLHVKSLPKFLTRHIIKTHVIPMELGLQSFIERDRKILLYIILSDHRTKSLEQAQELIEKELALPFNKDLREWFRKETFEEYPYII
;
A
#
# COMPACT_ATOMS: atom_id res chain seq x y z
N ILE A 1 -12.66 11.16 -1.01
CA ILE A 1 -11.75 10.25 -1.75
C ILE A 1 -11.22 11.14 -2.84
N GLU A 2 -9.91 11.16 -3.01
CA GLU A 2 -9.31 11.96 -4.09
C GLU A 2 -9.75 11.42 -5.45
N ASP A 3 -9.79 12.29 -6.46
CA ASP A 3 -10.39 11.98 -7.77
C ASP A 3 -9.56 10.97 -8.59
N ASP A 4 -8.30 10.77 -8.24
CA ASP A 4 -7.35 9.85 -8.87
C ASP A 4 -7.31 8.45 -8.23
N VAL A 5 -8.03 8.26 -7.12
CA VAL A 5 -8.19 6.94 -6.51
C VAL A 5 -9.15 6.11 -7.36
N VAL A 6 -8.66 4.99 -7.87
CA VAL A 6 -9.48 4.03 -8.60
C VAL A 6 -10.54 3.42 -7.68
N VAL A 7 -11.80 3.47 -8.10
CA VAL A 7 -12.94 2.93 -7.35
C VAL A 7 -13.71 1.89 -8.17
N GLU A 8 -14.36 0.96 -7.47
CA GLU A 8 -15.30 0.02 -8.07
C GLU A 8 -16.71 0.59 -7.98
N VAL A 9 -17.30 0.93 -9.13
CA VAL A 9 -18.66 1.46 -9.25
C VAL A 9 -19.37 0.83 -10.45
N PRO A 10 -20.70 0.68 -10.41
CA PRO A 10 -21.45 0.20 -11.56
C PRO A 10 -21.34 1.21 -12.72
N ALA A 11 -21.23 0.70 -13.94
CA ALA A 11 -21.11 1.51 -15.14
C ALA A 11 -21.89 0.88 -16.31
N ILE A 12 -22.34 1.71 -17.25
CA ILE A 12 -22.82 1.28 -18.56
C ILE A 12 -21.65 1.39 -19.53
N ILE A 13 -21.47 0.40 -20.39
CA ILE A 13 -20.40 0.37 -21.39
C ILE A 13 -21.03 0.32 -22.78
N ASP A 14 -20.63 1.24 -23.66
CA ASP A 14 -21.07 1.28 -25.06
C ASP A 14 -19.90 1.62 -26.01
N GLY A 15 -20.19 1.83 -27.30
CA GLY A 15 -19.16 2.16 -28.30
C GLY A 15 -18.43 3.49 -28.06
N ASN A 16 -18.94 4.34 -27.17
CA ASN A 16 -18.32 5.61 -26.78
C ASN A 16 -17.50 5.51 -25.48
N GLY A 17 -17.52 4.35 -24.79
CA GLY A 17 -16.66 4.09 -23.64
C GLY A 17 -17.40 3.66 -22.37
N VAL A 18 -16.82 4.01 -21.22
CA VAL A 18 -17.32 3.66 -19.89
C VAL A 18 -18.05 4.85 -19.28
N HIS A 19 -19.30 4.62 -18.88
CA HIS A 19 -20.18 5.63 -18.30
C HIS A 19 -20.52 5.25 -16.85
N PRO A 20 -19.80 5.79 -15.85
CA PRO A 20 -20.08 5.51 -14.45
C PRO A 20 -21.50 5.91 -14.07
N LEU A 21 -22.22 5.03 -13.39
CA LEU A 21 -23.55 5.34 -12.88
C LEU A 21 -23.43 6.15 -11.60
N HIS A 22 -24.23 7.21 -11.48
CA HIS A 22 -24.32 7.97 -10.25
C HIS A 22 -24.95 7.10 -9.15
N VAL A 23 -24.12 6.65 -8.22
CA VAL A 23 -24.54 6.06 -6.96
C VAL A 23 -24.77 7.17 -5.94
N LYS A 24 -25.88 7.08 -5.18
CA LYS A 24 -26.14 8.01 -4.08
C LYS A 24 -24.95 8.04 -3.11
N SER A 25 -24.76 9.16 -2.43
CA SER A 25 -23.67 9.30 -1.46
C SER A 25 -23.69 8.16 -0.43
N LEU A 26 -22.52 7.55 -0.24
CA LEU A 26 -22.32 6.55 0.80
C LEU A 26 -22.52 7.19 2.19
N PRO A 27 -22.99 6.41 3.19
CA PRO A 27 -23.06 6.87 4.57
C PRO A 27 -21.73 7.48 5.05
N LYS A 28 -21.82 8.62 5.75
CA LYS A 28 -20.64 9.37 6.24
C LYS A 28 -19.68 8.53 7.07
N PHE A 29 -20.19 7.55 7.81
CA PHE A 29 -19.36 6.64 8.60
C PHE A 29 -18.41 5.83 7.70
N LEU A 30 -18.94 5.25 6.61
CA LEU A 30 -18.15 4.47 5.66
C LEU A 30 -17.08 5.32 5.00
N THR A 31 -17.45 6.50 4.49
CA THR A 31 -16.49 7.38 3.79
C THR A 31 -15.42 7.94 4.71
N ARG A 32 -15.72 8.19 5.99
CA ARG A 32 -14.76 8.75 6.95
C ARG A 32 -13.85 7.71 7.59
N HIS A 33 -14.34 6.51 7.88
CA HIS A 33 -13.61 5.52 8.69
C HIS A 33 -13.22 4.29 7.89
N ILE A 34 -14.12 3.74 7.08
CA ILE A 34 -13.87 2.47 6.40
C ILE A 34 -13.06 2.68 5.12
N ILE A 35 -13.42 3.65 4.28
CA ILE A 35 -12.70 3.84 3.02
C ILE A 35 -11.23 4.23 3.27
N LYS A 36 -10.98 5.03 4.31
CA LYS A 36 -9.61 5.43 4.67
C LYS A 36 -8.73 4.26 5.09
N THR A 37 -9.29 3.21 5.73
CA THR A 37 -8.50 2.01 6.09
C THR A 37 -8.05 1.20 4.88
N HIS A 38 -8.62 1.47 3.69
CA HIS A 38 -8.21 0.84 2.43
C HIS A 38 -7.36 1.76 1.56
N VAL A 39 -7.73 3.05 1.47
CA VAL A 39 -6.98 4.02 0.66
C VAL A 39 -5.58 4.24 1.23
N ILE A 40 -5.44 4.38 2.55
CA ILE A 40 -4.12 4.66 3.14
C ILE A 40 -3.10 3.53 2.86
N PRO A 41 -3.40 2.24 3.11
CA PRO A 41 -2.48 1.16 2.74
C PRO A 41 -2.21 1.07 1.24
N MET A 42 -3.19 1.42 0.40
CA MET A 42 -3.03 1.45 -1.06
C MET A 42 -2.00 2.52 -1.48
N GLU A 43 -2.13 3.74 -0.95
CA GLU A 43 -1.19 4.85 -1.21
C GLU A 43 0.23 4.49 -0.73
N LEU A 44 0.36 3.99 0.50
CA LEU A 44 1.67 3.59 1.03
C LEU A 44 2.29 2.44 0.22
N GLY A 45 1.47 1.50 -0.24
CA GLY A 45 1.90 0.42 -1.12
C GLY A 45 2.46 0.95 -2.45
N LEU A 46 1.72 1.83 -3.12
CA LEU A 46 2.15 2.46 -4.37
C LEU A 46 3.41 3.30 -4.16
N GLN A 47 3.44 4.14 -3.12
CA GLN A 47 4.59 5.00 -2.81
C GLN A 47 5.84 4.15 -2.56
N SER A 48 5.73 3.11 -1.74
CA SER A 48 6.86 2.20 -1.46
C SER A 48 7.44 1.61 -2.75
N PHE A 49 6.58 1.23 -3.70
CA PHE A 49 7.00 0.62 -4.95
C PHE A 49 7.61 1.64 -5.91
N ILE A 50 6.96 2.80 -6.11
CA ILE A 50 7.42 3.83 -7.06
C ILE A 50 8.75 4.44 -6.59
N GLU A 51 8.85 4.80 -5.31
CA GLU A 51 10.03 5.43 -4.72
C GLU A 51 11.13 4.41 -4.40
N ARG A 52 10.80 3.11 -4.44
CA ARG A 52 11.69 2.00 -4.05
C ARG A 52 12.14 2.08 -2.59
N ASP A 53 11.31 2.69 -1.74
CA ASP A 53 11.61 2.95 -0.34
C ASP A 53 11.10 1.80 0.55
N ARG A 54 12.05 1.06 1.12
CA ARG A 54 11.79 -0.06 2.04
C ARG A 54 11.32 0.41 3.43
N LYS A 55 11.52 1.68 3.79
CA LYS A 55 11.04 2.25 5.05
C LYS A 55 9.53 2.36 5.06
N ILE A 56 8.91 2.62 3.91
CA ILE A 56 7.45 2.63 3.80
C ILE A 56 6.90 1.21 3.96
N LEU A 57 7.56 0.18 3.39
CA LEU A 57 7.21 -1.22 3.65
C LEU A 57 7.32 -1.56 5.14
N LEU A 58 8.40 -1.11 5.79
CA LEU A 58 8.60 -1.30 7.22
C LEU A 58 7.49 -0.62 8.04
N TYR A 59 7.13 0.61 7.70
CA TYR A 59 6.03 1.34 8.34
C TYR A 59 4.68 0.61 8.19
N ILE A 60 4.38 0.08 7.00
CA ILE A 60 3.17 -0.72 6.75
C ILE A 60 3.13 -1.95 7.68
N ILE A 61 4.25 -2.67 7.80
CA ILE A 61 4.33 -3.88 8.64
C ILE A 61 4.28 -3.52 10.12
N LEU A 62 4.95 -2.46 10.56
CA LEU A 62 4.90 -1.98 11.95
C LEU A 62 3.50 -1.51 12.35
N SER A 63 2.71 -1.02 11.39
CA SER A 63 1.31 -0.62 11.62
C SER A 63 0.38 -1.82 11.81
N ASP A 64 0.81 -3.04 11.49
CA ASP A 64 0.04 -4.26 11.72
C ASP A 64 0.08 -4.66 13.20
N HIS A 65 -1.11 -4.79 13.82
CA HIS A 65 -1.28 -5.21 15.22
C HIS A 65 -0.60 -6.55 15.58
N ARG A 66 -0.29 -7.40 14.59
CA ARG A 66 0.40 -8.68 14.76
C ARG A 66 1.91 -8.51 14.93
N THR A 67 2.46 -7.37 14.50
CA THR A 67 3.88 -7.04 14.66
C THR A 67 4.18 -6.68 16.11
N LYS A 68 5.22 -7.31 16.67
CA LYS A 68 5.58 -7.23 18.09
C LYS A 68 6.94 -6.59 18.33
N SER A 69 7.78 -6.46 17.30
CA SER A 69 9.05 -5.77 17.39
C SER A 69 9.52 -5.25 16.02
N LEU A 70 10.50 -4.35 16.04
CA LEU A 70 11.12 -3.80 14.83
C LEU A 70 11.87 -4.89 14.05
N GLU A 71 12.59 -5.74 14.78
CA GLU A 71 13.40 -6.83 14.24
C GLU A 71 12.51 -7.83 13.49
N GLN A 72 11.36 -8.19 14.07
CA GLN A 72 10.38 -9.07 13.42
C GLN A 72 9.94 -8.51 12.06
N ALA A 73 9.70 -7.20 11.98
CA ALA A 73 9.26 -6.55 10.75
C ALA A 73 10.37 -6.51 9.70
N GLN A 74 11.60 -6.17 10.11
CA GLN A 74 12.77 -6.16 9.22
C GLN A 74 13.08 -7.56 8.67
N GLU A 75 13.08 -8.58 9.53
CA GLU A 75 13.29 -9.98 9.14
C GLU A 75 12.21 -10.46 8.16
N LEU A 76 10.96 -10.06 8.36
CA LEU A 76 9.87 -10.40 7.42
C LEU A 76 10.16 -9.85 6.02
N ILE A 77 10.57 -8.59 5.90
CA ILE A 77 10.89 -7.98 4.59
C ILE A 77 12.06 -8.73 3.94
N GLU A 78 13.14 -8.98 4.68
CA GLU A 78 14.30 -9.70 4.16
C GLU A 78 13.94 -11.11 3.71
N LYS A 79 13.08 -11.81 4.46
CA LYS A 79 12.60 -13.15 4.12
C LYS A 79 11.67 -13.18 2.91
N GLU A 80 10.82 -12.18 2.72
CA GLU A 80 9.92 -12.13 1.56
C GLU A 80 10.69 -11.76 0.28
N LEU A 81 11.58 -10.78 0.33
CA LEU A 81 12.50 -10.47 -0.78
C LEU A 81 13.47 -11.64 -1.02
N ALA A 82 13.80 -12.36 0.06
CA ALA A 82 14.27 -13.74 0.20
C ALA A 82 13.92 -14.72 -0.93
N LEU A 83 12.64 -14.75 -1.26
CA LEU A 83 12.01 -15.87 -1.95
C LEU A 83 12.57 -16.03 -3.38
N PRO A 84 12.79 -17.26 -3.87
CA PRO A 84 13.42 -17.49 -5.17
C PRO A 84 12.72 -16.80 -6.35
N PHE A 85 11.40 -16.67 -6.29
CA PHE A 85 10.59 -16.04 -7.33
C PHE A 85 10.52 -14.50 -7.22
N ASN A 86 11.01 -13.91 -6.13
CA ASN A 86 11.03 -12.46 -5.90
C ASN A 86 12.35 -11.80 -6.31
N LYS A 87 13.14 -12.43 -7.18
CA LYS A 87 14.45 -11.92 -7.60
C LYS A 87 14.38 -10.49 -8.16
N ASP A 88 13.41 -10.23 -9.04
CA ASP A 88 13.23 -8.91 -9.65
C ASP A 88 12.77 -7.87 -8.64
N LEU A 89 11.89 -8.28 -7.70
CA LEU A 89 11.41 -7.42 -6.63
C LEU A 89 12.53 -7.05 -5.65
N ARG A 90 13.38 -8.01 -5.30
CA ARG A 90 14.56 -7.75 -4.47
C ARG A 90 15.51 -6.77 -5.15
N GLU A 91 15.78 -6.98 -6.44
CA GLU A 91 16.63 -6.07 -7.21
C GLU A 91 16.03 -4.66 -7.29
N TRP A 92 14.71 -4.58 -7.47
CA TRP A 92 13.96 -3.31 -7.47
C TRP A 92 14.17 -2.53 -6.16
N PHE A 93 14.11 -3.22 -5.02
CA PHE A 93 14.26 -2.64 -3.68
C PHE A 93 15.71 -2.56 -3.17
N ARG A 94 16.73 -2.88 -3.97
CA ARG A 94 18.14 -3.00 -3.50
C ARG A 94 18.74 -1.71 -2.91
N LYS A 95 18.10 -0.55 -3.08
CA LYS A 95 18.74 0.76 -2.89
C LYS A 95 18.97 1.18 -1.43
N GLU A 96 18.32 0.59 -0.44
CA GLU A 96 18.46 1.02 0.97
C GLU A 96 18.44 -0.18 1.94
N THR A 97 19.45 -0.29 2.82
CA THR A 97 19.42 -1.17 3.98
C THR A 97 19.02 -0.36 5.21
N PHE A 98 18.37 -1.00 6.20
CA PHE A 98 17.89 -0.31 7.40
C PHE A 98 19.01 0.17 8.35
N GLU A 99 20.27 -0.15 8.04
CA GLU A 99 21.46 0.14 8.86
C GLU A 99 21.87 1.62 8.85
N GLU A 100 21.43 2.42 7.86
CA GLU A 100 21.89 3.81 7.72
C GLU A 100 21.20 4.83 8.66
N TYR A 101 20.13 4.47 9.38
CA TYR A 101 19.34 5.46 10.13
C TYR A 101 18.84 4.94 11.50
N PRO A 102 19.58 5.17 12.60
CA PRO A 102 19.27 4.65 13.94
C PRO A 102 18.09 5.34 14.66
N TYR A 103 17.32 6.19 13.99
CA TYR A 103 16.24 6.98 14.60
C TYR A 103 14.94 6.83 13.82
N ILE A 104 14.30 5.67 13.94
CA ILE A 104 12.86 5.55 13.70
C ILE A 104 12.26 4.87 14.93
N ILE A 105 12.00 5.70 15.94
CA ILE A 105 10.97 5.52 16.98
C ILE A 105 10.21 6.83 17.04
#